data_AF-A0A369TK82-F1
#
_entry.id   AF-A0A369TK82-F1
#
_cell.length_a   1.000
_cell.length_b   1.000
_cell.length_c   1.000
_cell.angle_alpha   90.00
_cell.angle_beta   90.00
_cell.angle_gamma   90.00
#
_symmetry.space_group_name_H-M   'P 1'
#
loop_
_entity.id
_entity.type
_entity.pdbx_description
1 polymer ?
#
loop_
_entity_poly.entity_id
_entity_poly.type
_entity_poly.pdbx_seq_one_letter_code
_entity_poly.pdbx_strand_id
1 'polypeptide(L)'
;MKIRQTLHTLVTLGAACGLAGCAVYGAPYRPHAPKVPPGHMPPPGECRIWFPDRPPGQQPPPGPCHYLEYQVPPGAYLIRG
;
A
#
# COMPACT_ATOMS: atom_id res chain seq x y z
N MET A 1 33.34 17.92 -52.16
CA MET A 1 32.48 16.72 -52.06
C MET A 1 32.19 16.42 -50.58
N LYS A 2 30.95 16.67 -50.14
CA LYS A 2 30.10 15.86 -49.24
C LYS A 2 30.70 15.02 -48.07
N ILE A 3 31.73 15.49 -47.36
CA ILE A 3 32.29 14.74 -46.22
C ILE A 3 31.91 15.34 -44.84
N ARG A 4 31.53 16.63 -44.76
CA ARG A 4 31.25 17.31 -43.47
C ARG A 4 29.78 17.26 -43.01
N GLN A 5 28.84 16.99 -43.92
CA GLN A 5 27.40 16.95 -43.58
C GLN A 5 26.96 15.60 -43.01
N THR A 6 27.80 14.57 -43.11
CA THR A 6 27.48 13.18 -42.76
C THR A 6 27.74 12.84 -41.29
N LEU A 7 28.48 13.69 -40.57
CA LEU A 7 28.84 13.43 -39.17
C LEU A 7 27.80 13.99 -38.18
N HIS A 8 27.07 15.05 -38.55
CA HIS A 8 25.99 15.59 -37.72
C HIS A 8 24.76 14.67 -37.69
N THR A 9 24.54 13.87 -38.73
CA THR A 9 23.39 12.97 -38.86
C THR A 9 23.50 11.69 -38.02
N LEU A 10 24.70 11.36 -37.54
CA LEU A 10 24.91 10.17 -36.68
C LEU A 10 24.74 10.48 -35.19
N VAL A 11 24.90 11.74 -34.77
CA VAL A 11 24.72 12.14 -33.36
C VAL A 11 23.24 12.16 -32.97
N THR A 12 22.33 12.37 -33.92
CA THR A 12 20.88 12.48 -33.65
C THR A 12 20.16 11.14 -33.53
N LEU A 13 20.74 10.02 -33.98
CA LEU A 13 20.12 8.69 -33.88
C LEU A 13 20.37 7.95 -32.56
N GLY A 14 21.26 8.46 -31.69
CA GLY A 14 21.57 7.85 -30.40
C GLY A 14 20.65 8.26 -29.23
N ALA A 15 19.79 9.25 -29.40
CA ALA A 15 19.11 9.93 -28.29
C ALA A 15 17.61 9.61 -28.15
N ALA A 16 17.10 8.55 -28.80
CA ALA A 16 15.65 8.25 -28.77
C ALA A 16 15.25 7.17 -27.73
N CYS A 17 16.19 6.42 -27.13
CA CYS A 17 15.86 5.27 -26.28
C CYS A 17 15.73 5.61 -24.77
N GLY A 18 15.91 6.87 -24.36
CA GLY A 18 16.01 7.26 -22.94
C GLY A 18 14.74 7.81 -22.29
N LEU A 19 13.68 8.12 -23.04
CA LEU A 19 12.52 8.86 -22.48
C LEU A 19 11.33 7.98 -22.08
N ALA A 20 11.36 6.69 -22.40
CA ALA A 20 10.38 5.73 -21.91
C ALA A 20 10.94 5.02 -20.67
N GLY A 21 11.12 5.75 -19.58
CA GLY A 21 11.42 5.15 -18.29
C GLY A 21 10.36 4.08 -17.96
N CYS A 22 10.79 2.84 -17.71
CA CYS A 22 9.90 1.78 -17.24
C CYS A 22 9.37 2.16 -15.85
N ALA A 23 8.27 2.91 -15.78
CA ALA A 23 7.53 3.09 -14.55
C ALA A 23 6.84 1.77 -14.22
N VAL A 24 7.48 0.93 -13.41
CA VAL A 24 6.80 -0.15 -12.71
C VAL A 24 5.94 0.51 -11.64
N TYR A 25 4.70 0.87 -11.98
CA TYR A 25 3.69 1.15 -10.97
C TYR A 25 3.46 -0.16 -10.23
N GLY A 26 4.09 -0.32 -9.06
CA GLY A 26 3.82 -1.44 -8.18
C GLY A 26 2.31 -1.53 -7.94
N ALA A 27 1.75 -2.73 -8.06
CA ALA A 27 0.34 -2.96 -7.75
C ALA A 27 0.05 -2.45 -6.32
N PRO A 28 -1.11 -1.82 -6.08
CA PRO A 28 -1.44 -1.35 -4.74
C PRO A 28 -1.43 -2.53 -3.77
N TYR A 29 -0.62 -2.44 -2.71
CA TYR A 29 -0.69 -3.39 -1.61
C TYR A 29 -2.10 -3.33 -1.02
N ARG A 30 -2.89 -4.38 -1.25
CA ARG A 30 -4.20 -4.56 -0.62
C ARG A 30 -4.03 -5.52 0.55
N PRO A 31 -3.86 -5.00 1.77
CA PRO A 31 -3.83 -5.87 2.94
C PRO A 31 -5.15 -6.64 3.00
N HIS A 32 -5.06 -7.97 3.07
CA HIS A 32 -6.23 -8.80 3.29
C HIS A 32 -6.79 -8.49 4.68
N ALA A 33 -8.11 -8.40 4.80
CA ALA A 33 -8.72 -8.23 6.11
C ALA A 33 -8.24 -9.37 7.05
N PRO A 34 -7.93 -9.06 8.31
CA PRO A 34 -7.44 -10.06 9.25
C PRO A 34 -8.55 -11.08 9.52
N LYS A 35 -8.16 -12.36 9.62
CA LYS A 35 -9.09 -13.43 10.02
C LYS A 35 -9.32 -13.35 11.53
N VAL A 36 -10.39 -12.69 11.94
CA VAL A 36 -10.80 -12.58 13.35
C VAL A 36 -11.57 -13.86 13.74
N PRO A 37 -11.13 -14.61 14.76
CA PRO A 37 -11.88 -15.78 15.23
C PRO A 37 -13.26 -15.40 15.77
N PRO A 38 -14.26 -16.30 15.69
CA PRO A 38 -15.54 -16.11 16.36
C PRO A 38 -15.37 -15.77 17.84
N GLY A 39 -16.23 -14.90 18.37
CA GLY A 39 -16.16 -14.41 19.76
C GLY A 39 -15.11 -13.33 20.01
N HIS A 40 -14.27 -12.97 19.03
CA HIS A 40 -13.30 -11.88 19.15
C HIS A 40 -13.67 -10.62 18.35
N MET A 41 -14.79 -10.67 17.63
CA MET A 41 -15.38 -9.48 17.02
C MET A 41 -15.82 -8.51 18.11
N PRO A 42 -15.67 -7.19 17.91
CA PRO A 42 -16.31 -6.20 18.76
C PRO A 42 -17.84 -6.36 18.70
N PRO A 43 -18.57 -5.94 19.75
CA PRO A 43 -20.03 -5.94 19.71
C PRO A 43 -20.57 -4.96 18.65
N PRO A 44 -21.83 -5.13 18.20
CA PRO A 44 -22.43 -4.24 17.22
C PRO A 44 -22.34 -2.76 17.62
N GLY A 45 -21.86 -1.93 16.69
CA GLY A 45 -21.70 -0.49 16.91
C GLY A 45 -20.37 -0.05 17.53
N GLU A 46 -19.53 -1.00 17.95
CA GLU A 46 -18.17 -0.73 18.40
C GLU A 46 -17.13 -1.11 17.34
N CYS A 47 -15.93 -0.55 17.51
CA CYS A 47 -14.77 -0.90 16.71
C CYS A 47 -13.68 -1.49 17.60
N ARG A 48 -12.72 -2.18 16.99
CA ARG A 48 -11.54 -2.71 17.66
C ARG A 48 -10.32 -2.57 16.75
N ILE A 49 -9.17 -2.22 17.32
CA ILE A 49 -7.89 -2.27 16.59
C ILE A 49 -7.36 -3.69 16.68
N TRP A 50 -7.09 -4.31 15.54
CA TRP A 50 -6.59 -5.68 15.41
C TRP A 50 -5.14 -5.69 14.94
N PHE A 51 -4.27 -6.33 15.73
CA PHE A 51 -2.85 -6.49 15.45
C PHE A 51 -2.57 -7.92 14.95
N PRO A 52 -2.13 -8.12 13.69
CA PRO A 52 -1.92 -9.47 13.14
C PRO A 52 -0.87 -10.31 13.87
N ASP A 53 0.07 -9.65 14.53
CA ASP A 53 1.18 -10.23 15.28
C ASP A 53 0.83 -10.60 16.73
N ARG A 54 -0.41 -10.31 17.17
CA ARG A 54 -0.86 -10.60 18.55
C ARG A 54 -1.85 -11.77 18.60
N PRO A 55 -1.72 -12.68 19.58
CA PRO A 55 -2.74 -13.69 19.86
C PRO A 55 -4.12 -13.04 20.14
N PRO A 56 -5.25 -13.70 19.80
CA PRO A 56 -6.59 -13.13 19.96
C PRO A 56 -6.92 -12.63 21.38
N GLY A 57 -6.46 -13.33 22.41
CA GLY A 57 -6.66 -12.95 23.83
C GLY A 57 -5.78 -11.80 24.32
N GLN A 58 -4.81 -11.33 23.52
CA GLN A 58 -3.92 -10.21 23.83
C GLN A 58 -4.23 -8.95 23.01
N GLN A 59 -5.30 -9.00 22.22
CA GLN A 59 -5.77 -7.86 21.45
C GLN A 59 -6.36 -6.81 22.41
N PRO A 60 -6.24 -5.50 22.10
CA PRO A 60 -6.85 -4.45 22.91
C PRO A 60 -8.37 -4.61 22.99
N PRO A 61 -9.04 -4.04 23.99
CA PRO A 61 -10.49 -4.06 24.07
C PRO A 61 -11.14 -3.30 22.89
N PRO A 62 -12.40 -3.60 22.56
CA PRO A 62 -13.23 -2.74 21.72
C PRO A 62 -13.42 -1.34 22.31
N GLY A 63 -13.89 -0.40 21.47
CA GLY A 63 -14.23 0.95 21.89
C GLY A 63 -14.96 1.76 20.81
N PRO A 64 -15.19 3.06 21.06
CA PRO A 64 -15.94 3.91 20.14
C PRO A 64 -15.23 4.06 18.79
N CYS A 65 -15.97 3.80 17.70
CA CYS A 65 -15.40 3.86 16.35
C CYS A 65 -14.79 5.22 15.99
N HIS A 66 -15.48 6.32 16.34
CA HIS A 66 -15.02 7.68 16.06
C HIS A 66 -13.71 8.03 16.78
N TYR A 67 -13.36 7.29 17.82
CA TYR A 67 -12.10 7.48 18.53
C TYR A 67 -11.01 6.60 17.92
N LEU A 68 -11.30 5.31 17.71
CA LEU A 68 -10.32 4.34 17.24
C LEU A 68 -9.91 4.51 15.78
N GLU A 69 -10.76 5.09 14.93
CA GLU A 69 -10.43 5.33 13.51
C GLU A 69 -9.20 6.24 13.31
N TYR A 70 -8.94 7.14 14.26
CA TYR A 70 -7.77 8.02 14.24
C TYR A 70 -6.53 7.42 14.91
N GLN A 71 -6.62 6.20 15.44
CA GLN A 71 -5.57 5.59 16.26
C GLN A 71 -5.00 4.30 15.70
N VAL A 72 -5.42 3.89 14.50
CA VAL A 72 -4.95 2.66 13.86
C VAL A 72 -3.47 2.79 13.51
N PRO A 73 -2.56 2.04 14.14
CA PRO A 73 -1.15 2.09 13.80
C PRO A 73 -0.89 1.43 12.43
N PRO A 74 0.23 1.74 11.77
CA PRO A 74 0.65 1.05 10.56
C PRO A 74 0.67 -0.47 10.75
N GLY A 75 0.08 -1.21 9.81
CA GLY A 75 0.01 -2.67 9.86
C GLY A 75 -1.08 -3.26 10.75
N ALA A 76 -1.82 -2.43 11.49
CA ALA A 76 -3.02 -2.83 12.21
C ALA A 76 -4.29 -2.53 11.40
N TYR A 77 -5.41 -3.11 11.84
CA TYR A 77 -6.70 -3.02 11.16
C TYR A 77 -7.76 -2.50 12.10
N LEU A 78 -8.66 -1.65 11.60
CA LEU A 78 -9.89 -1.32 12.31
C LEU A 78 -10.97 -2.33 11.90
N ILE A 79 -11.42 -3.15 12.85
CA ILE A 79 -12.55 -4.06 12.64
C ILE A 79 -13.80 -3.45 13.27
N ARG A 80 -14.94 -3.61 12.60
CA ARG A 80 -16.25 -3.06 13.01
C ARG A 80 -17.22 -4.20 13.31
N GLY A 81 -17.94 -4.08 14.42
CA GLY A 81 -18.97 -5.04 14.86
C GLY A 81 -20.33 -4.79 14.24
#